data_AF-A0A9P0LMP8-F1
#
_entry.id   AF-A0A9P0LMP8-F1
#
_cell.length_a   1.000
_cell.length_b   1.000
_cell.length_c   1.000
_cell.angle_alpha   90.00
_cell.angle_beta   90.00
_cell.angle_gamma   90.00
#
_symmetry.space_group_name_H-M   'P 1'
#
loop_
_entity.id
_entity.type
_entity.pdbx_description
1 polymer ?
#
loop_
_entity_poly.entity_id
_entity_poly.type
_entity_poly.pdbx_seq_one_letter_code
_entity_poly.pdbx_strand_id
1 'polypeptide(L)'
;MQRSMPSPESAYDTMMRNPEVAETFGNAIDRDLVEKVIEYVKERSLDEETGCLQLLICKSRPFFRRMQEVIAHRGNNTEFVEDAMYGYFPNVEEVADYADMCERKHPYCNESKKEYRSITNDKSTSKNYN
;
A
#
# COMPACT_ATOMS: atom_id res chain seq x y z
N MET A 1 -49.41 17.26 7.13
CA MET A 1 -47.96 17.55 7.11
C MET A 1 -47.25 16.46 7.91
N GLN A 2 -46.72 15.44 7.24
CA GLN A 2 -45.87 14.43 7.89
C GLN A 2 -44.47 15.03 8.04
N ARG A 3 -44.04 15.29 9.28
CA ARG A 3 -42.63 15.55 9.58
C ARG A 3 -41.90 14.21 9.45
N SER A 4 -41.13 14.06 8.38
CA SER A 4 -40.09 13.05 8.27
C SER A 4 -39.12 13.21 9.46
N MET A 5 -39.02 12.18 10.29
CA MET A 5 -37.98 12.09 11.32
C MET A 5 -36.61 12.07 10.64
N PRO A 6 -35.61 12.85 11.12
CA PRO A 6 -34.25 12.71 10.64
C PRO A 6 -33.74 11.32 11.01
N SER A 7 -33.11 10.65 10.05
CA SER A 7 -32.31 9.44 10.30
C SER A 7 -31.36 9.70 11.47
N PRO A 8 -31.15 8.73 12.39
CA PRO A 8 -30.11 8.87 13.39
C PRO A 8 -28.77 9.12 12.67
N GLU A 9 -28.10 10.22 13.02
CA GLU A 9 -26.77 10.53 12.52
C GLU A 9 -25.84 9.36 12.82
N SER A 10 -25.06 8.93 11.81
CA SER A 10 -24.11 7.86 12.04
C SER A 10 -22.97 8.36 12.94
N ALA A 11 -22.38 7.45 13.73
CA ALA A 11 -21.20 7.77 14.53
C ALA A 11 -20.05 8.31 13.66
N TYR A 12 -19.98 7.88 12.40
CA TYR A 12 -19.05 8.37 11.40
C TYR A 12 -19.30 9.85 11.06
N ASP A 13 -20.56 10.25 10.79
CA ASP A 13 -20.90 11.64 10.48
C ASP A 13 -20.60 12.58 11.65
N THR A 14 -20.83 12.10 12.87
CA THR A 14 -20.48 12.85 14.09
C THR A 14 -18.97 13.04 14.22
N MET A 15 -18.20 12.00 13.93
CA MET A 15 -16.73 12.04 13.95
C MET A 15 -16.16 12.99 12.89
N MET A 16 -16.73 12.99 11.68
CA MET A 16 -16.29 13.83 10.56
C MET A 16 -16.57 15.33 10.73
N ARG A 17 -17.32 15.73 11.77
CA ARG A 17 -17.48 17.16 12.12
C ARG A 17 -16.23 17.77 12.73
N ASN A 18 -15.34 16.96 13.31
CA ASN A 18 -14.06 17.47 13.78
C ASN A 18 -13.16 17.73 12.55
N PRO A 19 -12.73 18.98 12.31
CA PRO A 19 -11.95 19.33 11.12
C PRO A 19 -10.59 18.62 11.07
N GLU A 20 -9.94 18.38 12.21
CA GLU A 20 -8.67 17.66 12.29
C GLU A 20 -8.84 16.19 11.88
N VAL A 21 -9.97 15.58 12.28
CA VAL A 21 -10.30 14.20 11.90
C VAL A 21 -10.65 14.12 10.43
N ALA A 22 -11.46 15.05 9.92
CA ALA A 22 -11.82 15.11 8.50
C ALA A 22 -10.59 15.31 7.61
N GLU A 23 -9.67 16.20 8.00
CA GLU A 23 -8.41 16.42 7.30
C GLU A 23 -7.53 15.16 7.31
N THR A 24 -7.37 14.53 8.48
CA THR A 24 -6.58 13.29 8.61
C THR A 24 -7.16 12.17 7.73
N PHE A 25 -8.48 12.02 7.71
CA PHE A 25 -9.13 11.05 6.82
C PHE A 25 -8.96 11.40 5.35
N GLY A 26 -9.06 12.69 4.99
CA GLY A 26 -8.79 13.17 3.63
C GLY A 26 -7.38 12.82 3.15
N ASN A 27 -6.38 13.02 4.00
CA ASN A 27 -5.00 12.62 3.73
C ASN A 27 -4.84 11.09 3.66
N ALA A 28 -5.55 10.35 4.51
CA ALA A 28 -5.47 8.89 4.54
C ALA A 28 -6.02 8.25 3.27
N ILE A 29 -7.07 8.82 2.65
CA ILE A 29 -7.67 8.31 1.40
C ILE A 29 -7.01 8.87 0.13
N ASP A 30 -6.01 9.72 0.27
CA ASP A 30 -5.29 10.32 -0.85
C ASP A 30 -4.55 9.25 -1.67
N ARG A 31 -4.87 9.15 -2.96
CA ARG A 31 -4.30 8.15 -3.87
C ARG A 31 -2.79 8.30 -4.06
N ASP A 32 -2.25 9.48 -3.80
CA ASP A 32 -0.83 9.79 -3.94
C ASP A 32 -0.08 9.73 -2.59
N LEU A 33 -0.72 9.24 -1.52
CA LEU A 33 -0.11 9.13 -0.19
C LEU A 33 1.23 8.40 -0.22
N VAL A 34 1.30 7.28 -0.94
CA VAL A 34 2.53 6.46 -1.03
C VAL A 34 3.65 7.22 -1.72
N GLU A 35 3.35 7.91 -2.83
CA GLU A 35 4.28 8.76 -3.55
C GLU A 35 4.80 9.92 -2.68
N LYS A 36 3.91 10.57 -1.92
CA LYS A 36 4.27 11.65 -0.99
C LYS A 36 5.19 11.15 0.13
N VAL A 37 4.97 9.94 0.64
CA VAL A 37 5.84 9.33 1.65
C VAL A 37 7.21 8.99 1.05
N ILE A 38 7.27 8.47 -0.17
CA ILE A 38 8.53 8.20 -0.88
C ILE A 38 9.31 9.51 -1.10
N GLU A 39 8.65 10.57 -1.54
CA GLU A 39 9.24 11.89 -1.74
C GLU A 39 9.77 12.45 -0.42
N TYR A 40 8.98 12.39 0.64
CA TYR A 40 9.39 12.81 1.98
C TYR A 40 10.61 12.04 2.50
N VAL A 41 10.67 10.72 2.29
CA VAL A 41 11.83 9.90 2.66
C VAL A 41 13.07 10.32 1.86
N LYS A 42 12.89 10.62 0.57
CA LYS A 42 13.97 11.06 -0.31
C LYS A 42 14.50 12.44 0.08
N GLU A 43 13.63 13.39 0.42
CA GLU A 43 14.03 14.75 0.82
C GLU A 43 14.79 14.78 2.14
N ARG A 44 14.47 13.87 3.07
CA ARG A 44 15.05 13.86 4.42
C ARG A 44 16.25 12.97 4.60
N SER A 45 16.60 12.19 3.58
CA SER A 45 17.79 11.35 3.63
C SER A 45 18.78 11.84 2.59
N LEU A 46 19.93 12.30 3.08
CA LEU A 46 21.01 12.83 2.26
C LEU A 46 21.77 11.73 1.50
N ASP A 47 21.46 10.45 1.75
CA ASP A 47 22.22 9.30 1.29
C ASP A 47 21.40 8.35 0.39
N GLU A 48 22.08 7.76 -0.60
CA GLU A 48 21.54 6.75 -1.54
C GLU A 48 20.99 5.48 -0.83
N GLU A 49 21.26 5.31 0.47
CA GLU A 49 20.85 4.17 1.29
C GLU A 49 19.34 4.07 1.53
N THR A 50 18.56 5.13 1.25
CA THR A 50 17.09 5.03 1.36
C THR A 50 16.42 4.30 0.20
N GLY A 51 17.16 3.90 -0.84
CA GLY A 51 16.61 3.16 -1.97
C GLY A 51 15.82 1.91 -1.56
N CYS A 52 16.26 1.20 -0.51
CA CYS A 52 15.53 0.05 0.03
C CYS A 52 14.25 0.42 0.76
N LEU A 53 14.25 1.52 1.51
CA LEU A 53 13.06 2.00 2.20
C LEU A 53 12.02 2.49 1.18
N GLN A 54 12.45 3.24 0.17
CA GLN A 54 11.60 3.66 -0.94
C GLN A 54 11.01 2.45 -1.69
N LEU A 55 11.82 1.40 -1.94
CA LEU A 55 11.37 0.15 -2.53
C LEU A 55 10.29 -0.53 -1.67
N LEU A 56 10.52 -0.66 -0.37
CA LEU A 56 9.56 -1.26 0.57
C LEU A 56 8.23 -0.49 0.60
N ILE A 57 8.31 0.84 0.65
CA ILE A 57 7.12 1.70 0.61
C ILE A 57 6.41 1.56 -0.73
N CYS A 58 7.14 1.51 -1.84
CA CYS A 58 6.55 1.27 -3.17
C CYS A 58 5.85 -0.09 -3.24
N LYS A 59 6.46 -1.17 -2.73
CA LYS A 59 5.89 -2.53 -2.74
C LYS A 59 4.65 -2.68 -1.87
N SER A 60 4.47 -1.82 -0.86
CA SER A 60 3.26 -1.80 -0.03
C SER A 60 2.11 -1.00 -0.65
N ARG A 61 2.33 -0.28 -1.76
CA ARG A 61 1.31 0.49 -2.49
C ARG A 61 -0.02 -0.23 -2.74
N PRO A 62 -0.06 -1.48 -3.25
CA PRO A 62 -1.33 -2.14 -3.50
C PRO A 62 -2.15 -2.36 -2.22
N PHE A 63 -1.51 -2.55 -1.06
CA PHE A 63 -2.22 -2.66 0.22
C PHE A 63 -2.85 -1.33 0.65
N PHE A 64 -2.09 -0.23 0.56
CA PHE A 64 -2.63 1.09 0.84
C PHE A 64 -3.79 1.43 -0.07
N ARG A 65 -3.69 1.13 -1.38
CA ARG A 65 -4.77 1.40 -2.33
C ARG A 65 -6.06 0.69 -1.95
N ARG A 66 -5.99 -0.60 -1.59
CA ARG A 66 -7.16 -1.38 -1.16
C ARG A 66 -7.76 -0.84 0.15
N MET A 67 -6.92 -0.47 1.11
CA MET A 67 -7.38 0.19 2.34
C MET A 67 -8.12 1.50 2.06
N GLN A 68 -7.58 2.33 1.16
CA GLN A 68 -8.16 3.61 0.77
C GLN A 68 -9.47 3.45 0.02
N GLU A 69 -9.55 2.47 -0.90
CA GLU A 69 -10.79 2.12 -1.60
C GLU A 69 -11.90 1.78 -0.61
N VAL A 70 -11.64 0.91 0.37
CA VAL A 70 -12.68 0.54 1.35
C VAL A 70 -13.12 1.73 2.20
N ILE A 71 -12.19 2.58 2.65
CA ILE A 71 -12.51 3.75 3.47
C ILE A 71 -13.34 4.77 2.66
N ALA A 72 -12.99 5.01 1.39
CA ALA A 72 -13.70 5.95 0.52
C ALA A 72 -15.16 5.54 0.24
N HIS A 73 -15.45 4.24 0.23
CA HIS A 73 -16.80 3.72 -0.05
C HIS A 73 -17.70 3.56 1.19
N ARG A 74 -17.17 3.75 2.42
CA ARG A 74 -17.95 3.62 3.68
C ARG A 74 -19.11 4.61 3.82
N GLY A 75 -19.19 5.64 2.99
CA GLY A 75 -20.30 6.61 3.01
C GLY A 75 -21.59 6.14 2.32
N ASN A 76 -21.57 5.05 1.52
CA ASN A 76 -22.67 4.76 0.59
C ASN A 76 -23.55 3.53 0.87
N ASN A 77 -23.14 2.53 1.65
CA ASN A 77 -24.01 1.38 1.93
C ASN A 77 -23.64 0.68 3.26
N THR A 78 -24.66 0.35 4.03
CA THR A 78 -24.61 -0.34 5.33
C THR A 78 -24.48 -1.87 5.24
N GLU A 79 -24.32 -2.44 4.05
CA GLU A 79 -24.15 -3.88 3.87
C GLU A 79 -22.66 -4.26 3.90
N PHE A 80 -22.11 -4.25 5.11
CA PHE A 80 -20.84 -4.88 5.46
C PHE A 80 -21.01 -6.42 5.44
N VAL A 81 -21.10 -7.02 4.25
CA VAL A 81 -21.21 -8.47 4.08
C VAL A 81 -19.85 -9.00 3.64
N GLU A 82 -19.27 -9.93 4.43
CA GLU A 82 -18.13 -10.85 4.23
C GLU A 82 -16.90 -10.42 3.38
N ASP A 83 -17.07 -9.78 2.22
CA ASP A 83 -16.04 -9.15 1.39
C ASP A 83 -15.32 -7.99 2.10
N ALA A 84 -15.92 -7.41 3.13
CA ALA A 84 -15.32 -6.30 3.85
C ALA A 84 -14.02 -6.67 4.56
N MET A 85 -13.81 -7.92 4.99
CA MET A 85 -12.56 -8.33 5.66
C MET A 85 -11.40 -8.54 4.69
N TYR A 86 -11.67 -9.05 3.49
CA TYR A 86 -10.63 -9.34 2.49
C TYR A 86 -10.47 -8.23 1.44
N GLY A 87 -11.43 -7.30 1.33
CA GLY A 87 -11.36 -6.15 0.43
C GLY A 87 -10.21 -5.18 0.71
N TYR A 88 -9.59 -5.29 1.90
CA TYR A 88 -8.37 -4.56 2.25
C TYR A 88 -7.10 -5.18 1.66
N PHE A 89 -7.15 -6.42 1.18
CA PHE A 89 -6.00 -7.13 0.64
C PHE A 89 -6.00 -7.11 -0.89
N PRO A 90 -4.86 -6.78 -1.52
CA PRO A 90 -4.70 -6.94 -2.96
C PRO A 90 -4.62 -8.43 -3.31
N ASN A 91 -4.94 -8.76 -4.57
CA ASN A 91 -4.70 -10.11 -5.08
C ASN A 91 -3.21 -10.32 -5.39
N VAL A 92 -2.81 -11.58 -5.58
CA VAL A 92 -1.40 -11.96 -5.76
C VAL A 92 -0.82 -11.39 -7.05
N GLU A 93 -1.59 -11.36 -8.15
CA GLU A 93 -1.11 -10.78 -9.41
C GLU A 93 -0.81 -9.29 -9.26
N GLU A 94 -1.69 -8.55 -8.59
CA GLU A 94 -1.52 -7.14 -8.29
C GLU A 94 -0.27 -6.90 -7.44
N VAL A 95 -0.02 -7.72 -6.41
CA VAL A 95 1.21 -7.61 -5.62
C VAL A 95 2.46 -7.85 -6.48
N ALA A 96 2.43 -8.85 -7.36
CA ALA A 96 3.54 -9.19 -8.24
C ALA A 96 3.84 -8.07 -9.25
N ASP A 97 2.81 -7.53 -9.91
CA ASP A 97 2.93 -6.45 -10.89
C ASP A 97 3.54 -5.18 -10.25
N TYR A 98 3.07 -4.81 -9.06
CA TYR A 98 3.63 -3.69 -8.30
C TYR A 98 5.05 -3.98 -7.84
N ALA A 99 5.37 -5.22 -7.43
CA ALA A 99 6.72 -5.59 -7.04
C ALA A 99 7.72 -5.40 -8.19
N ASP A 100 7.40 -5.90 -9.38
CA ASP A 100 8.25 -5.79 -10.58
C ASP A 100 8.39 -4.34 -11.07
N MET A 101 7.32 -3.55 -10.98
CA MET A 101 7.37 -2.12 -11.26
C MET A 101 8.30 -1.39 -10.27
N CYS A 102 8.16 -1.66 -8.98
CA CYS A 102 8.93 -0.99 -7.94
C CYS A 102 10.42 -1.35 -7.98
N GLU A 103 10.78 -2.61 -8.31
CA GLU A 103 12.17 -3.02 -8.50
C GLU A 103 12.86 -2.28 -9.65
N ARG A 104 12.13 -1.99 -10.74
CA ARG A 104 12.63 -1.18 -11.85
C ARG A 104 12.80 0.29 -11.45
N LYS A 105 11.89 0.82 -10.63
CA LYS A 105 11.88 2.21 -10.17
C LYS A 105 12.94 2.50 -9.10
N HIS A 106 13.28 1.51 -8.27
CA HIS A 106 14.24 1.64 -7.16
C HIS A 106 15.36 0.57 -7.25
N PRO A 107 16.26 0.66 -8.25
CA PRO A 107 17.23 -0.40 -8.55
C PRO A 107 18.35 -0.54 -7.53
N TYR A 108 18.61 0.51 -6.73
CA TYR A 108 19.75 0.63 -5.82
C TYR A 108 19.66 -0.27 -4.57
N CYS A 109 18.52 -0.91 -4.32
CA CYS A 109 18.35 -1.89 -3.22
C CYS A 109 18.81 -3.33 -3.58
N ASN A 110 19.28 -3.58 -4.81
CA ASN A 110 19.61 -4.92 -5.30
C ASN A 110 20.97 -5.48 -4.85
N GLU A 111 21.54 -5.01 -3.75
CA GLU A 111 22.76 -5.62 -3.17
C GLU A 111 22.53 -7.10 -2.81
N SER A 112 21.29 -7.50 -2.50
CA SER A 112 20.90 -8.90 -2.26
C SER A 112 20.83 -9.78 -3.53
N LYS A 113 20.83 -9.19 -4.74
CA LYS A 113 20.95 -9.96 -6.00
C LYS A 113 22.39 -10.40 -6.29
N LYS A 114 23.40 -9.85 -5.62
CA LYS A 114 24.80 -10.35 -5.72
C LYS A 114 24.95 -11.71 -5.03
N GLU A 115 24.21 -11.97 -3.96
CA GLU A 115 24.34 -13.21 -3.18
C GLU A 115 23.48 -14.36 -3.74
N TYR A 116 22.25 -14.09 -4.19
CA TYR A 116 21.37 -15.13 -4.77
C TYR A 116 21.86 -15.67 -6.13
N ARG A 117 22.55 -14.84 -6.94
CA ARG A 117 23.08 -15.27 -8.25
C ARG A 117 24.34 -16.14 -8.13
N SER A 118 25.05 -16.05 -7.00
CA SER A 118 26.20 -16.90 -6.68
C SER A 118 25.75 -18.32 -6.32
N ILE A 119 24.63 -18.45 -5.60
CA ILE A 119 24.10 -19.75 -5.14
C ILE A 119 23.52 -20.60 -6.29
N THR A 120 22.99 -19.99 -7.34
CA THR A 120 22.42 -20.74 -8.48
C THR A 120 23.45 -21.19 -9.52
N ASN A 121 24.65 -20.58 -9.54
CA ASN A 121 25.73 -21.02 -10.44
C ASN A 121 26.52 -22.22 -9.90
N ASP A 122 26.46 -22.49 -8.58
CA ASP A 122 27.15 -23.65 -7.97
C ASP A 122 26.42 -25.00 -8.18
N LYS A 123 25.13 -24.99 -8.54
CA LYS A 123 24.37 -26.24 -8.75
C LYS A 123 24.51 -26.84 -10.15
N SER A 124 25.25 -26.21 -11.06
CA SER A 124 25.42 -26.68 -12.44
C SER A 124 26.76 -27.38 -12.72
N THR A 125 27.64 -27.54 -11.72
CA THR A 125 28.96 -28.20 -11.89
C THR A 125 29.18 -29.39 -10.94
N SER A 126 28.12 -30.13 -10.60
CA SER A 126 28.29 -31.43 -9.93
C SER A 126 27.22 -32.44 -10.37
N LYS A 127 27.25 -32.78 -11.66
CA LYS A 127 26.76 -34.06 -12.19
C LYS A 127 27.70 -34.52 -13.30
N ASN A 128 28.88 -34.98 -12.89
CA ASN A 128 29.71 -35.95 -13.60
C ASN A 128 30.86 -36.27 -12.65
N TYR A 129 30.80 -37.44 -12.00
CA TYR A 129 31.90 -38.39 -11.82
C TYR A 129 31.43 -39.52 -10.89
N ASN A 130 31.56 -40.74 -11.43
CA ASN A 130 31.31 -42.08 -10.91
C ASN A 130 29.85 -42.57 -10.86
#